data_AF-A0A202E6I1-F1
#
_entry.id   AF-A0A202E6I1-F1
#
_cell.length_a   1.000
_cell.length_b   1.000
_cell.length_c   1.000
_cell.angle_alpha   90.00
_cell.angle_beta   90.00
_cell.angle_gamma   90.00
#
_symmetry.space_group_name_H-M   'P 1'
#
loop_
_entity.id
_entity.type
_entity.pdbx_description
1 polymer ?
#
loop_
_entity_poly.entity_id
_entity_poly.type
_entity_poly.pdbx_seq_one_letter_code
_entity_poly.pdbx_strand_id
1 'polypeptide(L)'
;MDIRVQGPGPTTPFLGARDLFETEHDLSLPVYVHLRDNPDERTWAAHYDDHHVLNISHQAASSAMARELALHEFSHMARHEQNHPSHTQSIEEVLYLALAGKSVERRKLSHCYQIANHMKDIYADDITLAVGPGEKLLSYLESSLAAAIADRPDPASRPGLERLSASADPDITAVNAAFALALAERHDLVETDHRLYDLAHTATLDAPEVDFEGFKHRFRELAREPDSSSYRQVLVDATRSYVGNGGVAAD
;
A
#
# COMPACT_ATOMS: atom_id res chain seq x y z
N MET A 1 -5.38 1.67 24.50
CA MET A 1 -5.59 2.60 23.36
C MET A 1 -6.77 3.56 23.60
N ASP A 2 -6.57 4.89 23.51
CA ASP A 2 -7.65 5.91 23.54
C ASP A 2 -8.06 6.31 22.11
N ILE A 3 -9.35 6.23 21.76
CA ILE A 3 -9.87 6.58 20.42
C ILE A 3 -10.96 7.63 20.53
N ARG A 4 -10.78 8.72 19.77
CA ARG A 4 -11.69 9.86 19.73
C ARG A 4 -12.18 10.10 18.30
N VAL A 5 -13.42 9.73 18.04
CA VAL A 5 -14.06 9.99 16.73
C VAL A 5 -14.61 11.40 16.71
N GLN A 6 -14.13 12.22 15.77
CA GLN A 6 -14.55 13.60 15.60
C GLN A 6 -15.61 13.71 14.50
N GLY A 7 -16.74 14.35 14.83
CA GLY A 7 -17.83 14.60 13.88
C GLY A 7 -18.95 13.55 13.90
N PRO A 8 -20.05 13.80 13.16
CA PRO A 8 -21.12 12.81 13.01
C PRO A 8 -20.61 11.61 12.21
N GLY A 9 -20.99 10.38 12.56
CA GLY A 9 -20.64 9.20 11.77
C GLY A 9 -20.57 7.91 12.57
N PRO A 10 -20.27 6.77 11.91
CA PRO A 10 -20.19 5.48 12.57
C PRO A 10 -18.97 5.43 13.49
N THR A 11 -19.16 4.95 14.73
CA THR A 11 -18.07 4.71 15.69
C THR A 11 -17.71 3.24 15.81
N THR A 12 -18.69 2.35 15.56
CA THR A 12 -18.57 0.90 15.72
C THR A 12 -17.37 0.29 14.97
N PRO A 13 -17.05 0.65 13.71
CA PRO A 13 -15.90 0.05 13.03
C PRO A 13 -14.57 0.33 13.73
N PHE A 14 -14.39 1.55 14.24
CA PHE A 14 -13.15 1.98 14.90
C PHE A 14 -12.99 1.32 16.27
N LEU A 15 -14.07 1.23 17.05
CA LEU A 15 -14.06 0.53 18.34
C LEU A 15 -13.86 -0.98 18.14
N GLY A 16 -14.48 -1.57 17.13
CA GLY A 16 -14.26 -2.98 16.80
C GLY A 16 -12.84 -3.27 16.30
N ALA A 17 -12.22 -2.32 15.57
CA ALA A 17 -10.81 -2.43 15.17
C ALA A 17 -9.90 -2.36 16.40
N ARG A 18 -10.17 -1.43 17.32
CA ARG A 18 -9.46 -1.33 18.60
C ARG A 18 -9.53 -2.63 19.39
N ASP A 19 -10.73 -3.17 19.56
CA ASP A 19 -10.94 -4.37 20.38
C ASP A 19 -10.17 -5.59 19.82
N LEU A 20 -10.01 -5.69 18.48
CA LEU A 20 -9.14 -6.68 17.85
C LEU A 20 -7.66 -6.34 18.04
N PHE A 21 -7.29 -5.08 17.81
CA PHE A 21 -5.90 -4.62 17.91
C PHE A 21 -5.32 -4.85 19.32
N GLU A 22 -6.10 -4.51 20.35
CA GLU A 22 -5.75 -4.65 21.78
C GLU A 22 -5.59 -6.11 22.25
N THR A 23 -5.84 -7.09 21.40
CA THR A 23 -5.54 -8.50 21.72
C THR A 23 -4.04 -8.78 21.75
N GLU A 24 -3.24 -8.11 20.90
CA GLU A 24 -1.80 -8.33 20.78
C GLU A 24 -0.96 -7.04 20.78
N HIS A 25 -1.57 -5.89 20.50
CA HIS A 25 -0.89 -4.61 20.34
C HIS A 25 -1.59 -3.47 21.07
N ASP A 26 -0.89 -2.39 21.38
CA ASP A 26 -1.48 -1.18 21.95
C ASP A 26 -0.82 0.06 21.34
N LEU A 27 -1.48 1.21 21.45
CA LEU A 27 -0.93 2.53 21.13
C LEU A 27 -0.86 3.36 22.40
N SER A 28 0.32 3.91 22.66
CA SER A 28 0.56 4.80 23.79
C SER A 28 -0.06 6.17 23.61
N LEU A 29 -0.13 6.65 22.35
CA LEU A 29 -0.73 7.94 22.02
C LEU A 29 -2.22 7.78 21.68
N PRO A 30 -3.07 8.78 22.00
CA PRO A 30 -4.47 8.77 21.61
C PRO A 30 -4.61 8.89 20.08
N VAL A 31 -5.64 8.26 19.53
CA VAL A 31 -5.99 8.33 18.11
C VAL A 31 -7.22 9.20 17.90
N TYR A 32 -7.08 10.24 17.07
CA TYR A 32 -8.18 11.07 16.62
C TYR A 32 -8.64 10.64 15.24
N VAL A 33 -9.90 10.22 15.13
CA VAL A 33 -10.49 9.82 13.86
C VAL A 33 -11.20 11.01 13.23
N HIS A 34 -10.75 11.43 12.05
CA HIS A 34 -11.32 12.52 11.27
C HIS A 34 -12.14 11.97 10.11
N LEU A 35 -13.45 12.18 10.17
CA LEU A 35 -14.38 11.84 9.09
C LEU A 35 -14.43 12.97 8.07
N ARG A 36 -14.24 12.64 6.80
CA ARG A 36 -14.20 13.62 5.69
C ARG A 36 -15.37 13.45 4.73
N ASP A 37 -15.95 14.58 4.30
CA ASP A 37 -17.10 14.59 3.39
C ASP A 37 -16.76 14.17 1.96
N ASN A 38 -15.53 14.45 1.52
CA ASN A 38 -15.08 14.07 0.18
C ASN A 38 -15.02 12.52 0.09
N PRO A 39 -15.85 11.89 -0.76
CA PRO A 39 -15.87 10.42 -0.89
C PRO A 39 -14.54 9.85 -1.38
N ASP A 40 -13.82 10.62 -2.20
CA ASP A 40 -12.54 10.24 -2.80
C ASP A 40 -11.35 10.50 -1.86
N GLU A 41 -11.61 11.01 -0.65
CA GLU A 41 -10.57 11.18 0.36
C GLU A 41 -9.98 9.83 0.75
N ARG A 42 -8.67 9.70 0.59
CA ARG A 42 -7.95 8.47 0.97
C ARG A 42 -7.94 8.29 2.48
N THR A 43 -8.00 7.03 2.90
CA THR A 43 -7.67 6.64 4.28
C THR A 43 -6.16 6.74 4.49
N TRP A 44 -5.73 7.33 5.61
CA TRP A 44 -4.32 7.41 6.00
C TRP A 44 -4.16 7.74 7.49
N ALA A 45 -3.01 7.37 8.04
CA ALA A 45 -2.53 7.77 9.36
C ALA A 45 -1.51 8.92 9.30
N ALA A 46 -1.57 9.83 10.27
CA ALA A 46 -0.49 10.78 10.56
C ALA A 46 -0.13 10.73 12.04
N HIS A 47 1.10 11.14 12.34
CA HIS A 47 1.71 11.03 13.65
C HIS A 47 2.18 12.41 14.11
N TYR A 48 1.83 12.78 15.33
CA TYR A 48 2.26 13.99 16.02
C TYR A 48 2.85 13.61 17.38
N ASP A 49 3.56 14.54 18.01
CA ASP A 49 4.27 14.29 19.29
C ASP A 49 3.34 13.80 20.42
N ASP A 50 2.07 14.18 20.40
CA ASP A 50 1.10 13.90 21.46
C ASP A 50 -0.14 13.10 21.01
N HIS A 51 -0.26 12.78 19.71
CA HIS A 51 -1.40 12.02 19.19
C HIS A 51 -1.16 11.44 17.78
N HIS A 52 -1.99 10.47 17.41
CA HIS A 52 -2.17 10.04 16.02
C HIS A 52 -3.47 10.57 15.43
N VAL A 53 -3.50 10.68 14.11
CA VAL A 53 -4.71 11.00 13.34
C VAL A 53 -4.99 9.85 12.38
N LEU A 54 -6.22 9.34 12.40
CA LEU A 54 -6.80 8.50 11.35
C LEU A 54 -7.73 9.36 10.50
N ASN A 55 -7.36 9.65 9.26
CA ASN A 55 -8.23 10.34 8.32
C ASN A 55 -8.95 9.31 7.45
N ILE A 56 -10.26 9.44 7.28
CA ILE A 56 -11.07 8.50 6.50
C ILE A 56 -12.32 9.19 5.94
N SER A 57 -12.71 8.89 4.70
CA SER A 57 -13.94 9.43 4.14
C SER A 57 -15.18 8.83 4.82
N HIS A 58 -16.28 9.58 4.85
CA HIS A 58 -17.57 9.10 5.34
C HIS A 58 -18.03 7.82 4.62
N GLN A 59 -17.76 7.73 3.32
CA GLN A 59 -18.07 6.55 2.52
C GLN A 59 -17.25 5.34 2.98
N ALA A 60 -15.94 5.49 3.13
CA ALA A 60 -15.06 4.41 3.58
C ALA A 60 -15.39 3.97 5.02
N ALA A 61 -15.65 4.92 5.93
CA ALA A 61 -16.02 4.67 7.32
C ALA A 61 -17.36 3.94 7.47
N SER A 62 -18.24 4.03 6.48
CA SER A 62 -19.54 3.36 6.47
C SER A 62 -19.52 2.04 5.67
N SER A 63 -18.38 1.68 5.09
CA SER A 63 -18.25 0.49 4.23
C SER A 63 -18.06 -0.80 5.04
N ALA A 64 -18.24 -1.95 4.38
CA ALA A 64 -17.94 -3.26 4.96
C ALA A 64 -16.44 -3.47 5.30
N MET A 65 -15.56 -2.62 4.75
CA MET A 65 -14.11 -2.61 4.97
C MET A 65 -13.67 -1.65 6.07
N ALA A 66 -14.58 -0.85 6.64
CA ALA A 66 -14.22 0.25 7.54
C ALA A 66 -13.36 -0.20 8.74
N ARG A 67 -13.66 -1.37 9.32
CA ARG A 67 -12.91 -1.91 10.45
C ARG A 67 -11.52 -2.38 10.02
N GLU A 68 -11.43 -3.04 8.88
CA GLU A 68 -10.20 -3.59 8.32
C GLU A 68 -9.26 -2.46 7.87
N LEU A 69 -9.80 -1.38 7.29
CA LEU A 69 -9.07 -0.15 7.03
C LEU A 69 -8.57 0.50 8.33
N ALA A 70 -9.43 0.65 9.34
CA ALA A 70 -9.02 1.22 10.61
C ALA A 70 -7.91 0.39 11.29
N LEU A 71 -8.02 -0.94 11.23
CA LEU A 71 -7.02 -1.86 11.79
C LEU A 71 -5.67 -1.70 11.09
N HIS A 72 -5.66 -1.60 9.75
CA HIS A 72 -4.46 -1.32 8.97
C HIS A 72 -3.77 -0.02 9.40
N GLU A 73 -4.54 1.05 9.59
CA GLU A 73 -3.97 2.34 10.00
C GLU A 73 -3.48 2.33 11.45
N PHE A 74 -4.10 1.57 12.36
CA PHE A 74 -3.56 1.37 13.71
C PHE A 74 -2.24 0.61 13.68
N SER A 75 -2.10 -0.36 12.77
CA SER A 75 -0.84 -1.06 12.55
C SER A 75 0.28 -0.11 12.07
N HIS A 76 -0.02 0.86 11.20
CA HIS A 76 0.93 1.92 10.85
C HIS A 76 1.36 2.73 12.07
N MET A 77 0.41 3.14 12.92
CA MET A 77 0.70 3.89 14.15
C MET A 77 1.57 3.09 15.11
N ALA A 78 1.34 1.79 15.26
CA ALA A 78 2.14 0.95 16.13
C ALA A 78 3.56 0.75 15.61
N ARG A 79 3.73 0.54 14.29
CA ARG A 79 5.07 0.49 13.71
C ARG A 79 5.80 1.82 13.86
N HIS A 80 5.10 2.94 13.80
CA HIS A 80 5.68 4.25 14.09
C HIS A 80 6.12 4.38 15.55
N GLU A 81 5.28 4.04 16.53
CA GLU A 81 5.64 4.09 17.96
C GLU A 81 6.78 3.13 18.33
N GLN A 82 6.87 1.98 17.65
CA GLN A 82 7.98 1.03 17.79
C GLN A 82 9.29 1.54 17.18
N ASN A 83 9.28 2.71 16.53
CA ASN A 83 10.39 3.24 15.73
C ASN A 83 10.86 2.26 14.63
N HIS A 84 9.94 1.43 14.12
CA HIS A 84 10.28 0.44 13.11
C HIS A 84 10.79 1.14 11.83
N PRO A 85 11.91 0.71 11.21
CA PRO A 85 12.52 1.44 10.12
C PRO A 85 11.61 1.75 8.93
N SER A 86 10.64 0.89 8.64
CA SER A 86 9.65 1.16 7.58
C SER A 86 8.77 2.38 7.86
N HIS A 87 8.63 2.81 9.12
CA HIS A 87 7.75 3.91 9.52
C HIS A 87 8.49 5.14 10.06
N THR A 88 9.83 5.09 10.08
CA THR A 88 10.69 6.20 10.51
C THR A 88 11.71 6.62 9.46
N GLN A 89 12.08 5.74 8.51
CA GLN A 89 12.99 6.09 7.42
C GLN A 89 12.28 7.02 6.41
N SER A 90 12.91 8.13 6.07
CA SER A 90 12.40 9.05 5.06
C SER A 90 12.40 8.43 3.67
N ILE A 91 11.22 8.27 3.07
CA ILE A 91 11.07 7.82 1.68
C ILE A 91 11.78 8.80 0.73
N GLU A 92 11.63 10.11 0.96
CA GLU A 92 12.23 11.13 0.09
C GLU A 92 13.75 11.02 0.05
N GLU A 93 14.40 10.84 1.21
CA GLU A 93 15.84 10.64 1.27
C GLU A 93 16.28 9.38 0.51
N VAL A 94 15.52 8.29 0.64
CA VAL A 94 15.83 7.05 -0.07
C VAL A 94 15.66 7.21 -1.58
N LEU A 95 14.58 7.85 -2.03
CA LEU A 95 14.38 8.12 -3.45
C LEU A 95 15.47 9.05 -3.99
N TYR A 96 15.89 10.06 -3.23
CA TYR A 96 17.01 10.92 -3.59
C TYR A 96 18.31 10.11 -3.77
N LEU A 97 18.64 9.23 -2.82
CA LEU A 97 19.82 8.37 -2.91
C LEU A 97 19.74 7.35 -4.07
N ALA A 98 18.56 6.79 -4.31
CA ALA A 98 18.35 5.79 -5.34
C ALA A 98 18.42 6.37 -6.76
N LEU A 99 17.94 7.60 -6.93
CA LEU A 99 17.77 8.28 -8.21
C LEU A 99 18.81 9.38 -8.48
N ALA A 100 19.79 9.57 -7.59
CA ALA A 100 20.87 10.53 -7.78
C ALA A 100 21.56 10.32 -9.14
N GLY A 101 21.65 11.40 -9.93
CA GLY A 101 22.26 11.40 -11.26
C GLY A 101 21.39 10.78 -12.38
N LYS A 102 20.13 10.42 -12.10
CA LYS A 102 19.19 9.88 -13.10
C LYS A 102 18.14 10.91 -13.49
N SER A 103 17.82 10.97 -14.78
CA SER A 103 16.59 11.61 -15.27
C SER A 103 15.45 10.59 -15.21
N VAL A 104 14.39 10.91 -14.47
CA VAL A 104 13.26 10.00 -14.24
C VAL A 104 11.97 10.68 -14.68
N GLU A 105 11.15 9.96 -15.45
CA GLU A 105 9.82 10.43 -15.81
C GLU A 105 8.98 10.68 -14.55
N ARG A 106 8.23 11.79 -14.53
CA ARG A 106 7.38 12.15 -13.37
C ARG A 106 6.42 11.03 -12.97
N ARG A 107 5.87 10.29 -13.94
CA ARG A 107 5.01 9.13 -13.68
C ARG A 107 5.73 8.02 -12.91
N LYS A 108 6.97 7.69 -13.31
CA LYS A 108 7.78 6.66 -12.65
C LYS A 108 8.20 7.11 -11.25
N LEU A 109 8.45 8.40 -11.03
CA LEU A 109 8.71 8.91 -9.69
C LEU A 109 7.50 8.71 -8.76
N SER A 110 6.28 8.99 -9.23
CA SER A 110 5.06 8.70 -8.46
C SER A 110 4.93 7.19 -8.15
N HIS A 111 5.26 6.33 -9.10
CA HIS A 111 5.27 4.88 -8.89
C HIS A 111 6.31 4.46 -7.86
N CYS A 112 7.50 5.08 -7.81
CA CYS A 112 8.49 4.80 -6.76
C CYS A 112 7.97 5.12 -5.35
N TYR A 113 7.22 6.22 -5.19
CA TYR A 113 6.54 6.51 -3.92
C TYR A 113 5.49 5.44 -3.58
N GLN A 114 4.74 4.95 -4.57
CA GLN A 114 3.76 3.89 -4.37
C GLN A 114 4.42 2.56 -3.98
N ILE A 115 5.52 2.18 -4.62
CA ILE A 115 6.32 1.00 -4.28
C ILE A 115 6.86 1.12 -2.85
N ALA A 116 7.34 2.30 -2.47
CA ALA A 116 7.80 2.55 -1.11
C ALA A 116 6.67 2.39 -0.10
N ASN A 117 5.46 2.87 -0.40
CA ASN A 117 4.29 2.66 0.43
C ASN A 117 3.92 1.18 0.53
N HIS A 118 3.88 0.42 -0.58
CA HIS A 118 3.66 -1.04 -0.52
C HIS A 118 4.62 -1.75 0.42
N MET A 119 5.91 -1.37 0.39
CA MET A 119 6.89 -1.92 1.32
C MET A 119 6.60 -1.57 2.78
N LYS A 120 6.02 -0.39 3.07
CA LYS A 120 5.56 -0.03 4.42
C LYS A 120 4.32 -0.81 4.82
N ASP A 121 3.38 -0.91 3.90
CA ASP A 121 2.07 -1.54 4.08
C ASP A 121 2.23 -3.01 4.44
N ILE A 122 3.21 -3.73 3.87
CA ILE A 122 3.53 -5.12 4.28
C ILE A 122 3.81 -5.22 5.78
N TYR A 123 4.54 -4.28 6.37
CA TYR A 123 4.84 -4.30 7.82
C TYR A 123 3.64 -3.94 8.70
N ALA A 124 2.71 -3.15 8.17
CA ALA A 124 1.46 -2.84 8.84
C ALA A 124 0.49 -4.02 8.71
N ASP A 125 0.39 -4.62 7.53
CA ASP A 125 -0.44 -5.79 7.26
C ASP A 125 0.04 -7.03 7.99
N ASP A 126 1.34 -7.17 8.26
CA ASP A 126 1.88 -8.18 9.18
C ASP A 126 1.16 -8.17 10.54
N ILE A 127 0.84 -6.97 11.07
CA ILE A 127 0.08 -6.80 12.31
C ILE A 127 -1.42 -7.00 12.06
N THR A 128 -1.96 -6.35 11.02
CA THR A 128 -3.38 -6.41 10.68
C THR A 128 -3.87 -7.85 10.51
N LEU A 129 -3.08 -8.68 9.84
CA LEU A 129 -3.39 -10.09 9.56
C LEU A 129 -3.06 -11.03 10.72
N ALA A 130 -2.27 -10.58 11.70
CA ALA A 130 -2.07 -11.34 12.94
C ALA A 130 -3.31 -11.30 13.85
N VAL A 131 -3.99 -10.15 13.92
CA VAL A 131 -5.12 -9.93 14.84
C VAL A 131 -6.50 -9.91 14.16
N GLY A 132 -6.55 -9.87 12.82
CA GLY A 132 -7.76 -9.72 12.03
C GLY A 132 -7.94 -10.80 10.95
N PRO A 133 -9.18 -11.07 10.51
CA PRO A 133 -9.45 -12.00 9.42
C PRO A 133 -8.93 -11.46 8.07
N GLY A 134 -8.12 -12.25 7.36
CA GLY A 134 -7.47 -11.84 6.10
C GLY A 134 -8.36 -11.88 4.86
N GLU A 135 -9.52 -12.55 4.91
CA GLU A 135 -10.35 -12.80 3.72
C GLU A 135 -10.90 -11.52 3.09
N LYS A 136 -11.24 -10.53 3.92
CA LYS A 136 -11.72 -9.22 3.45
C LYS A 136 -10.63 -8.41 2.76
N LEU A 137 -9.42 -8.41 3.31
CA LEU A 137 -8.27 -7.75 2.69
C LEU A 137 -7.96 -8.40 1.34
N LEU A 138 -7.94 -9.74 1.29
CA LEU A 138 -7.74 -10.48 0.05
C LEU A 138 -8.81 -10.17 -0.99
N SER A 139 -10.09 -10.15 -0.59
CA SER A 139 -11.21 -9.80 -1.50
C SER A 139 -11.10 -8.37 -2.02
N TYR A 140 -10.62 -7.44 -1.19
CA TYR A 140 -10.38 -6.05 -1.58
C TYR A 140 -9.23 -5.93 -2.59
N LEU A 141 -8.12 -6.65 -2.36
CA LEU A 141 -6.98 -6.69 -3.29
C LEU A 141 -7.38 -7.30 -4.64
N GLU A 142 -8.12 -8.41 -4.63
CA GLU A 142 -8.65 -9.03 -5.86
C GLU A 142 -9.53 -8.05 -6.64
N SER A 143 -10.48 -7.41 -5.95
CA SER A 143 -11.41 -6.46 -6.57
C SER A 143 -10.69 -5.23 -7.14
N SER A 144 -9.72 -4.69 -6.39
CA SER A 144 -8.94 -3.53 -6.80
C SER A 144 -8.06 -3.84 -8.01
N LEU A 145 -7.43 -5.00 -8.03
CA LEU A 145 -6.61 -5.43 -9.17
C LEU A 145 -7.47 -5.71 -10.41
N ALA A 146 -8.61 -6.39 -10.25
CA ALA A 146 -9.54 -6.63 -11.35
C ALA A 146 -10.06 -5.31 -11.95
N ALA A 147 -10.38 -4.32 -11.12
CA ALA A 147 -10.79 -2.99 -11.58
C ALA A 147 -9.67 -2.28 -12.35
N ALA A 148 -8.43 -2.32 -11.85
CA ALA A 148 -7.28 -1.71 -12.53
C ALA A 148 -7.01 -2.35 -13.90
N ILE A 149 -7.08 -3.68 -14.00
CA ILE A 149 -6.95 -4.41 -15.27
C ILE A 149 -8.07 -4.03 -16.25
N ALA A 150 -9.30 -3.90 -15.76
CA ALA A 150 -10.43 -3.51 -16.60
C ALA A 150 -10.34 -2.05 -17.09
N ASP A 151 -9.72 -1.16 -16.30
CA ASP A 151 -9.58 0.26 -16.60
C ASP A 151 -8.37 0.60 -17.50
N ARG A 152 -7.57 -0.41 -17.90
CA ARG A 152 -6.37 -0.23 -18.74
C ARG A 152 -6.64 0.59 -20.02
N PRO A 153 -5.60 1.24 -20.59
CA PRO A 153 -5.74 1.98 -21.85
C PRO A 153 -6.19 1.03 -22.98
N ASP A 154 -7.24 1.39 -23.72
CA ASP A 154 -7.66 0.62 -24.90
C ASP A 154 -6.79 1.02 -26.11
N PRO A 155 -5.98 0.11 -26.68
CA PRO A 155 -5.19 0.40 -27.88
C PRO A 155 -6.06 0.74 -29.10
N ALA A 156 -7.35 0.38 -29.08
CA ALA A 156 -8.31 0.63 -30.16
C ALA A 156 -9.31 1.76 -29.81
N SER A 157 -8.84 2.83 -29.16
CA SER A 157 -9.65 4.04 -28.92
C SER A 157 -10.34 4.47 -30.22
N ARG A 158 -11.67 4.34 -30.26
CA ARG A 158 -12.48 4.63 -31.45
C ARG A 158 -12.24 6.09 -31.87
N PRO A 159 -11.98 6.37 -33.16
CA PRO A 159 -11.79 7.75 -33.60
C PRO A 159 -13.00 8.61 -33.24
N GLY A 160 -12.77 9.69 -32.49
CA GLY A 160 -13.80 10.63 -32.06
C GLY A 160 -14.29 10.49 -30.61
N LEU A 161 -13.78 9.54 -29.82
CA LEU A 161 -14.04 9.46 -28.38
C LEU A 161 -12.76 9.78 -27.59
N GLU A 162 -12.82 10.85 -26.79
CA GLU A 162 -11.74 11.23 -25.86
C GLU A 162 -12.13 10.78 -24.45
N ARG A 163 -11.23 10.03 -23.78
CA ARG A 163 -11.45 9.57 -22.41
C ARG A 163 -11.19 10.74 -21.45
N LEU A 164 -12.16 11.00 -20.56
CA LEU A 164 -12.07 12.11 -19.60
C LEU A 164 -11.32 11.76 -18.31
N SER A 165 -11.27 10.48 -17.92
CA SER A 165 -10.53 9.99 -16.75
C SER A 165 -9.18 9.40 -17.17
N ALA A 166 -8.17 9.56 -16.30
CA ALA A 166 -6.91 8.84 -16.45
C ALA A 166 -7.16 7.33 -16.30
N SER A 167 -6.63 6.54 -17.21
CA SER A 167 -6.64 5.07 -17.13
C SER A 167 -5.58 4.58 -16.14
N ALA A 168 -5.80 3.40 -15.55
CA ALA A 168 -4.77 2.68 -14.82
C ALA A 168 -3.48 2.52 -15.65
N ASP A 169 -2.32 2.82 -15.07
CA ASP A 169 -1.02 2.61 -15.70
C ASP A 169 -0.63 1.11 -15.56
N PRO A 170 -0.35 0.40 -16.66
CA PRO A 170 0.01 -1.03 -16.61
C PRO A 170 1.26 -1.31 -15.77
N ASP A 171 2.27 -0.45 -15.81
CA ASP A 171 3.55 -0.69 -15.14
C ASP A 171 3.36 -0.81 -13.62
N ILE A 172 2.62 0.14 -13.02
CA ILE A 172 2.35 0.11 -11.58
C ILE A 172 1.29 -0.93 -11.23
N THR A 173 0.36 -1.26 -12.14
CA THR A 173 -0.62 -2.33 -11.94
C THR A 173 0.05 -3.69 -11.80
N ALA A 174 1.10 -3.98 -12.58
CA ALA A 174 1.90 -5.19 -12.41
C ALA A 174 2.59 -5.24 -11.04
N VAL A 175 3.12 -4.12 -10.53
CA VAL A 175 3.71 -4.09 -9.19
C VAL A 175 2.65 -4.22 -8.09
N ASN A 176 1.46 -3.65 -8.26
CA ASN A 176 0.33 -3.84 -7.35
C ASN A 176 -0.10 -5.31 -7.29
N ALA A 177 -0.09 -6.01 -8.42
CA ALA A 177 -0.35 -7.44 -8.48
C ALA A 177 0.73 -8.25 -7.74
N ALA A 178 2.00 -7.88 -7.91
CA ALA A 178 3.12 -8.49 -7.19
C ALA A 178 2.99 -8.29 -5.68
N PHE A 179 2.60 -7.07 -5.24
CA PHE A 179 2.30 -6.77 -3.84
C PHE A 179 1.15 -7.62 -3.29
N ALA A 180 0.02 -7.69 -4.01
CA ALA A 180 -1.15 -8.43 -3.57
C ALA A 180 -0.85 -9.93 -3.40
N LEU A 181 -0.17 -10.57 -4.37
CA LEU A 181 0.23 -11.97 -4.24
C LEU A 181 1.28 -12.18 -3.17
N ALA A 182 2.28 -11.30 -3.06
CA ALA A 182 3.31 -11.43 -2.05
C ALA A 182 2.72 -11.38 -0.64
N LEU A 183 1.78 -10.47 -0.39
CA LEU A 183 1.09 -10.39 0.89
C LEU A 183 0.23 -11.65 1.13
N ALA A 184 -0.53 -12.09 0.12
CA ALA A 184 -1.36 -13.28 0.23
C ALA A 184 -0.53 -14.55 0.50
N GLU A 185 0.58 -14.75 -0.21
CA GLU A 185 1.50 -15.88 -0.03
C GLU A 185 2.25 -15.80 1.31
N ARG A 186 2.61 -14.59 1.77
CA ARG A 186 3.32 -14.39 3.04
C ARG A 186 2.47 -14.76 4.25
N HIS A 187 1.15 -14.65 4.13
CA HIS A 187 0.18 -14.90 5.19
C HIS A 187 -0.69 -16.14 4.95
N ASP A 188 -0.29 -17.00 4.00
CA ASP A 188 -0.98 -18.26 3.67
C ASP A 188 -2.50 -18.04 3.37
N LEU A 189 -2.85 -16.94 2.70
CA LEU A 189 -4.23 -16.55 2.42
C LEU A 189 -4.78 -17.15 1.11
N VAL A 190 -3.93 -17.72 0.27
CA VAL A 190 -4.30 -18.20 -1.07
C VAL A 190 -3.78 -19.59 -1.34
N GLU A 191 -4.62 -20.41 -1.97
CA GLU A 191 -4.25 -21.69 -2.54
C GLU A 191 -3.70 -21.53 -3.96
N THR A 192 -3.06 -22.57 -4.49
CA THR A 192 -2.38 -22.52 -5.81
C THR A 192 -3.29 -22.26 -7.01
N ASP A 193 -4.60 -22.45 -6.87
CA ASP A 193 -5.61 -22.22 -7.91
C ASP A 193 -6.39 -20.92 -7.71
N HIS A 194 -5.95 -20.05 -6.79
CA HIS A 194 -6.65 -18.81 -6.49
C HIS A 194 -6.64 -17.84 -7.68
N ARG A 195 -7.80 -17.21 -7.96
CA ARG A 195 -8.01 -16.28 -9.08
C ARG A 195 -7.04 -15.09 -9.12
N LEU A 196 -6.46 -14.73 -7.97
CA LEU A 196 -5.46 -13.67 -7.88
C LEU A 196 -4.23 -13.95 -8.77
N TYR A 197 -3.87 -15.22 -8.97
CA TYR A 197 -2.81 -15.61 -9.91
C TYR A 197 -3.18 -15.29 -11.37
N ASP A 198 -4.42 -15.51 -11.80
CA ASP A 198 -4.89 -15.18 -13.15
C ASP A 198 -4.90 -13.67 -13.40
N LEU A 199 -5.34 -12.90 -12.41
CA LEU A 199 -5.32 -11.43 -12.46
C LEU A 199 -3.87 -10.92 -12.54
N ALA A 200 -2.97 -11.45 -11.71
CA ALA A 200 -1.57 -11.07 -11.72
C ALA A 200 -0.87 -11.45 -13.04
N HIS A 201 -1.21 -12.60 -13.61
CA HIS A 201 -0.74 -13.00 -14.93
C HIS A 201 -1.20 -11.98 -16.00
N THR A 202 -2.46 -11.58 -15.96
CA THR A 202 -3.01 -10.58 -16.90
C THR A 202 -2.31 -9.23 -16.76
N ALA A 203 -2.11 -8.75 -15.53
CA ALA A 203 -1.38 -7.50 -15.28
C ALA A 203 0.08 -7.56 -15.78
N THR A 204 0.72 -8.72 -15.68
CA THR A 204 2.10 -8.93 -16.18
C THR A 204 2.17 -8.90 -17.70
N LEU A 205 1.18 -9.45 -18.40
CA LEU A 205 1.11 -9.40 -19.87
C LEU A 205 1.03 -7.96 -20.40
N ASP A 206 0.40 -7.06 -19.65
CA ASP A 206 0.26 -5.65 -20.03
C ASP A 206 1.52 -4.81 -19.71
N ALA A 207 2.49 -5.34 -18.95
CA ALA A 207 3.71 -4.64 -18.51
C ALA A 207 4.96 -5.54 -18.58
N PRO A 208 5.39 -5.97 -19.78
CA PRO A 208 6.48 -6.94 -19.94
C PRO A 208 7.86 -6.44 -19.47
N GLU A 209 8.03 -5.13 -19.31
CA GLU A 209 9.28 -4.51 -18.85
C GLU A 209 9.39 -4.45 -17.31
N VAL A 210 8.32 -4.78 -16.58
CA VAL A 210 8.31 -4.81 -15.12
C VAL A 210 8.73 -6.20 -14.63
N ASP A 211 9.74 -6.26 -13.77
CA ASP A 211 10.20 -7.48 -13.12
C ASP A 211 9.21 -7.94 -12.02
N PHE A 212 8.06 -8.46 -12.46
CA PHE A 212 6.97 -8.89 -11.60
C PHE A 212 7.41 -9.91 -10.53
N GLU A 213 8.12 -10.97 -10.95
CA GLU A 213 8.60 -12.01 -10.03
C GLU A 213 9.62 -11.46 -9.03
N GLY A 214 10.52 -10.57 -9.47
CA GLY A 214 11.45 -9.88 -8.59
C GLY A 214 10.76 -9.01 -7.54
N PHE A 215 9.69 -8.28 -7.91
CA PHE A 215 8.89 -7.53 -6.95
C PHE A 215 8.14 -8.43 -5.98
N LYS A 216 7.47 -9.49 -6.48
CA LYS A 216 6.72 -10.43 -5.63
C LYS A 216 7.63 -11.08 -4.61
N HIS A 217 8.78 -11.59 -5.06
CA HIS A 217 9.78 -12.18 -4.17
C HIS A 217 10.29 -11.17 -3.14
N ARG A 218 10.66 -9.95 -3.58
CA ARG A 218 11.15 -8.90 -2.68
C ARG A 218 10.14 -8.56 -1.58
N PHE A 219 8.87 -8.40 -1.95
CA PHE A 219 7.80 -8.09 -1.01
C PHE A 219 7.55 -9.25 -0.02
N ARG A 220 7.48 -10.48 -0.53
CA ARG A 220 7.22 -11.68 0.29
C ARG A 220 8.33 -11.90 1.32
N GLU A 221 9.58 -11.72 0.90
CA GLU A 221 10.78 -12.02 1.71
C GLU A 221 11.29 -10.82 2.52
N LEU A 222 10.50 -9.75 2.66
CA LEU A 222 10.86 -8.66 3.57
C LEU A 222 11.09 -9.21 4.98
N ALA A 223 12.30 -8.96 5.51
CA ALA A 223 12.66 -9.34 6.87
C ALA A 223 11.68 -8.71 7.85
N ARG A 224 11.16 -9.48 8.81
CA ARG A 224 10.13 -9.03 9.77
C ARG A 224 10.58 -7.87 10.64
N GLU A 225 11.85 -7.86 11.04
CA GLU A 225 12.45 -6.84 11.91
C GLU A 225 13.80 -6.41 11.32
N PRO A 226 13.81 -5.59 10.25
CA PRO A 226 15.03 -5.10 9.63
C PRO A 226 15.65 -4.00 10.50
N ASP A 227 16.96 -3.81 10.39
CA ASP A 227 17.59 -2.56 10.83
C ASP A 227 17.42 -1.45 9.77
N SER A 228 17.70 -0.20 10.16
CA SER A 228 17.54 0.96 9.26
C SER A 228 18.39 0.91 8.00
N SER A 229 19.60 0.33 8.07
CA SER A 229 20.49 0.25 6.91
C SER A 229 20.00 -0.82 5.93
N SER A 230 19.60 -1.97 6.45
CA SER A 230 19.04 -3.09 5.68
C SER A 230 17.74 -2.68 4.99
N TYR A 231 16.80 -2.06 5.71
CA TYR A 231 15.55 -1.58 5.11
C TYR A 231 15.80 -0.52 4.02
N ARG A 232 16.67 0.45 4.30
CA ARG A 232 17.08 1.48 3.33
C ARG A 232 17.64 0.86 2.05
N GLN A 233 18.52 -0.13 2.19
CA GLN A 233 19.14 -0.79 1.05
C GLN A 233 18.08 -1.48 0.17
N VAL A 234 17.15 -2.24 0.77
CA VAL A 234 16.08 -2.91 0.02
C VAL A 234 15.19 -1.91 -0.71
N LEU A 235 14.88 -0.76 -0.08
CA LEU A 235 14.08 0.30 -0.68
C LEU A 235 14.80 1.00 -1.85
N VAL A 236 16.12 1.24 -1.72
CA VAL A 236 16.98 1.73 -2.81
C VAL A 236 16.97 0.74 -3.98
N ASP A 237 17.14 -0.55 -3.70
CA ASP A 237 17.22 -1.58 -4.72
C ASP A 237 15.87 -1.75 -5.45
N ALA A 238 14.76 -1.69 -4.73
CA ALA A 238 13.42 -1.68 -5.32
C ALA A 238 13.22 -0.50 -6.28
N THR A 239 13.62 0.69 -5.84
CA THR A 239 13.51 1.92 -6.64
C THR A 239 14.35 1.83 -7.91
N ARG A 240 15.60 1.37 -7.80
CA ARG A 240 16.52 1.23 -8.95
C ARG A 240 16.05 0.15 -9.93
N SER A 241 15.56 -0.96 -9.41
CA SER A 241 14.97 -2.05 -10.19
C SER A 241 13.77 -1.56 -11.01
N TYR A 242 12.89 -0.73 -10.42
CA TYR A 242 11.72 -0.20 -11.12
C TYR A 242 12.04 0.81 -12.23
N VAL A 243 12.93 1.77 -11.94
CA VAL A 243 13.30 2.80 -12.91
C VAL A 243 14.16 2.23 -14.04
N GLY A 244 14.84 1.11 -13.77
CA GLY A 244 15.82 0.50 -14.65
C GLY A 244 17.16 1.26 -14.68
N ASN A 245 18.11 0.73 -15.44
CA ASN A 245 19.38 1.40 -15.74
C ASN A 245 19.21 2.43 -16.86
N GLY A 246 18.24 3.35 -16.72
CA GLY A 246 18.13 4.53 -17.59
C GLY A 246 19.44 5.29 -17.59
N GLY A 247 20.00 5.54 -18.77
CA GLY A 247 21.37 5.96 -19.01
C GLY A 247 21.86 7.09 -18.10
N VAL A 248 23.09 6.94 -17.62
CA VAL A 248 23.86 8.00 -16.94
C VAL A 248 23.78 9.25 -17.81
N ALA A 249 23.35 10.38 -17.22
CA ALA A 249 23.39 11.66 -17.93
C ALA A 249 24.82 11.89 -18.44
N ALA A 250 24.98 12.10 -19.74
CA ALA A 250 26.27 12.50 -20.30
C ALA A 250 26.60 13.91 -19.78
N ASP A 251 27.78 14.06 -19.16
CA ASP A 251 28.39 15.35 -18.79
C ASP A 251 28.60 16.25 -20.02
#